data_AF-W9DLY2-F1
#
_entry.id   AF-W9DLY2-F1
#
_cell.length_a   1.000
_cell.length_b   1.000
_cell.length_c   1.000
_cell.angle_alpha   90.00
_cell.angle_beta   90.00
_cell.angle_gamma   90.00
#
_symmetry.space_group_name_H-M   'P 1'
#
loop_
_entity.id
_entity.type
_entity.pdbx_description
1 polymer ?
#
loop_
_entity_poly.entity_id
_entity_poly.type
_entity_poly.pdbx_seq_one_letter_code
_entity_poly.pdbx_strand_id
1 'polypeptide(L)'
;MRVGRPRLRSGLEREFWLRVRWCESWQAAGAAVGVSEGSAWRWAVNRGGVKPRLSEPRVRLSYRERCRIEDLGDAGWTQAAIARDLGRSPSTISRELARHRRCRDGRYRADHAQSQADEDARRPKRAKLVSNLRLRRAVRDRLRNNHSPEQISRRLREDFPDDPEMWVSHETIYQSLYVQSRGGLKRELVKHLRTGRRLRKPHRVADERRGRIPDMVNISERPPTVEDRAVPGHWESQ
;
A
#
# COMPACT_ATOMS: atom_id res chain seq x y z
N MET A 1 -24.52 -12.69 20.31
CA MET A 1 -23.31 -12.51 19.47
C MET A 1 -23.66 -11.67 18.26
N ARG A 2 -23.13 -10.45 18.12
CA ARG A 2 -23.37 -9.64 16.89
C ARG A 2 -22.57 -10.25 15.75
N VAL A 3 -23.26 -10.89 14.81
CA VAL A 3 -22.69 -11.35 13.54
C VAL A 3 -22.13 -10.12 12.83
N GLY A 4 -20.81 -10.03 12.71
CA GLY A 4 -20.16 -8.90 12.04
C GLY A 4 -20.67 -8.82 10.60
N ARG A 5 -21.12 -7.63 10.18
CA ARG A 5 -21.51 -7.35 8.79
C ARG A 5 -20.42 -7.90 7.84
N PRO A 6 -20.80 -8.52 6.69
CA PRO A 6 -19.85 -9.11 5.76
C PRO A 6 -18.74 -8.10 5.42
N ARG A 7 -17.48 -8.54 5.45
CA ARG A 7 -16.35 -7.74 4.98
C ARG A 7 -16.70 -7.25 3.57
N LEU A 8 -16.86 -5.95 3.41
CA LEU A 8 -17.14 -5.31 2.12
C LEU A 8 -16.17 -5.86 1.06
N ARG A 9 -16.72 -6.19 -0.13
CA ARG A 9 -16.06 -6.80 -1.28
C ARG A 9 -14.64 -6.27 -1.46
N SER A 10 -13.62 -7.13 -1.31
CA SER A 10 -12.19 -6.75 -1.41
C SER A 10 -11.86 -6.01 -2.71
N GLY A 11 -12.60 -6.28 -3.79
CA GLY A 11 -12.49 -5.58 -5.07
C GLY A 11 -12.88 -4.09 -5.02
N LEU A 12 -13.90 -3.71 -4.25
CA LEU A 12 -14.34 -2.30 -4.14
C LEU A 12 -13.29 -1.46 -3.39
N GLU A 13 -12.78 -1.97 -2.27
CA GLU A 13 -11.71 -1.28 -1.53
C GLU A 13 -10.45 -1.15 -2.39
N ARG A 14 -10.11 -2.17 -3.18
CA ARG A 14 -8.98 -2.13 -4.12
C ARG A 14 -9.14 -1.05 -5.17
N GLU A 15 -10.30 -0.99 -5.84
CA GLU A 15 -10.60 0.01 -6.86
C GLU A 15 -10.56 1.43 -6.29
N PHE A 16 -11.10 1.61 -5.08
CA PHE A 16 -10.99 2.88 -4.34
C PHE A 16 -9.54 3.32 -4.20
N TRP A 17 -8.65 2.41 -3.77
CA TRP A 17 -7.23 2.76 -3.61
C TRP A 17 -6.49 2.95 -4.94
N LEU A 18 -6.92 2.32 -6.03
CA LEU A 18 -6.38 2.57 -7.37
C LEU A 18 -6.72 3.99 -7.84
N ARG A 19 -7.95 4.44 -7.64
CA ARG A 19 -8.37 5.82 -7.93
C ARG A 19 -7.62 6.85 -7.10
N VAL A 20 -7.51 6.61 -5.79
CA VAL A 20 -6.69 7.47 -4.90
C VAL A 20 -5.22 7.46 -5.31
N ARG A 21 -4.69 6.37 -5.89
CA ARG A 21 -3.33 6.33 -6.46
C ARG A 21 -3.18 7.31 -7.62
N TRP A 22 -4.18 7.43 -8.47
CA TRP A 22 -4.28 8.41 -9.56
C TRP A 22 -4.67 9.83 -9.13
N CYS A 23 -4.60 10.11 -7.82
CA CYS A 23 -4.77 11.44 -7.22
C CYS A 23 -6.21 11.94 -7.12
N GLU A 24 -7.21 11.08 -7.30
CA GLU A 24 -8.59 11.40 -6.94
C GLU A 24 -8.73 11.63 -5.43
N SER A 25 -9.65 12.52 -5.05
CA SER A 25 -10.03 12.71 -3.65
C SER A 25 -10.71 11.45 -3.11
N TRP A 26 -10.71 11.27 -1.79
CA TRP A 26 -11.37 10.11 -1.19
C TRP A 26 -12.88 10.11 -1.44
N GLN A 27 -13.49 11.29 -1.57
CA GLN A 27 -14.90 11.46 -1.89
C GLN A 27 -15.18 10.99 -3.32
N ALA A 28 -14.41 11.48 -4.30
CA ALA A 28 -14.55 11.09 -5.71
C ALA A 28 -14.30 9.60 -5.92
N ALA A 29 -13.21 9.07 -5.34
CA ALA A 29 -12.91 7.64 -5.40
C ALA A 29 -13.99 6.79 -4.74
N GLY A 30 -14.57 7.24 -3.62
CA GLY A 30 -15.67 6.57 -2.94
C GLY A 30 -16.94 6.53 -3.79
N ALA A 31 -17.34 7.68 -4.35
CA ALA A 31 -18.49 7.80 -5.23
C ALA A 31 -18.34 6.93 -6.49
N ALA A 32 -17.16 6.94 -7.13
CA ALA A 32 -16.88 6.14 -8.32
C ALA A 32 -16.90 4.62 -8.06
N VAL A 33 -16.65 4.18 -6.81
CA VAL A 33 -16.76 2.77 -6.40
C VAL A 33 -18.18 2.42 -5.93
N GLY A 34 -19.06 3.41 -5.77
CA GLY A 34 -20.43 3.22 -5.28
C GLY A 34 -20.51 2.98 -3.78
N VAL A 35 -19.57 3.52 -2.99
CA VAL A 35 -19.61 3.47 -1.52
C VAL A 35 -19.92 4.82 -0.91
N SER A 36 -20.59 4.81 0.24
CA SER A 36 -20.87 6.04 0.98
C SER A 36 -19.59 6.76 1.41
N GLU A 37 -19.65 8.09 1.50
CA GLU A 37 -18.52 8.93 1.93
C GLU A 37 -17.96 8.46 3.28
N GLY A 38 -18.82 8.12 4.24
CA GLY A 38 -18.39 7.60 5.53
C GLY A 38 -17.64 6.26 5.46
N SER A 39 -17.90 5.44 4.44
CA SER A 39 -17.18 4.18 4.20
C SER A 39 -15.81 4.42 3.55
N ALA A 40 -15.77 5.27 2.52
CA ALA A 40 -14.52 5.72 1.89
C ALA A 40 -13.60 6.42 2.91
N TRP A 41 -14.17 7.26 3.76
CA TRP A 41 -13.44 7.92 4.83
C TRP A 41 -12.89 6.89 5.83
N ARG A 42 -13.70 5.94 6.32
CA ARG A 42 -13.23 4.85 7.19
C ARG A 42 -12.06 4.07 6.58
N TRP A 43 -12.09 3.77 5.29
CA TRP A 43 -10.98 3.12 4.61
C TRP A 43 -9.70 3.96 4.67
N ALA A 44 -9.79 5.25 4.36
CA ALA A 44 -8.66 6.16 4.43
C ALA A 44 -8.14 6.39 5.87
N VAL A 45 -9.01 6.55 6.88
CA VAL A 45 -8.62 6.65 8.31
C VAL A 45 -7.82 5.43 8.73
N ASN A 46 -8.35 4.23 8.45
CA ASN A 46 -7.80 2.98 8.97
C ASN A 46 -6.38 2.73 8.43
N ARG A 47 -6.08 3.24 7.22
CA ARG A 47 -4.72 3.25 6.64
C ARG A 47 -3.92 4.53 6.93
N GLY A 48 -4.46 5.49 7.67
CA GLY A 48 -3.76 6.74 8.00
C GLY A 48 -3.46 7.63 6.80
N GLY A 49 -4.20 7.49 5.70
CA GLY A 49 -3.90 8.16 4.42
C GLY A 49 -2.72 7.54 3.65
N VAL A 50 -2.18 6.40 4.09
CA VAL A 50 -1.10 5.69 3.37
C VAL A 50 -1.69 4.81 2.28
N LYS A 51 -1.27 5.04 1.03
CA LYS A 51 -1.71 4.24 -0.12
C LYS A 51 -1.13 2.81 -0.02
N PRO A 52 -1.95 1.74 -0.11
CA PRO A 52 -1.44 0.38 -0.10
C PRO A 52 -0.62 0.07 -1.35
N ARG A 53 0.25 -0.95 -1.26
CA ARG A 53 0.86 -1.56 -2.45
C ARG A 53 -0.20 -2.39 -3.16
N LEU A 54 -0.73 -1.86 -4.26
CA LEU A 54 -1.71 -2.49 -5.13
C LEU A 54 -0.99 -3.05 -6.36
N SER A 55 -0.17 -4.09 -6.20
CA SER A 55 0.41 -4.79 -7.34
C SER A 55 -0.54 -5.89 -7.79
N GLU A 56 -0.96 -5.87 -9.06
CA GLU A 56 -1.59 -7.01 -9.73
C GLU A 56 -0.55 -8.14 -9.85
N PRO A 57 -0.78 -9.31 -9.24
CA PRO A 57 0.17 -10.41 -9.39
C PRO A 57 0.02 -11.02 -10.79
N ARG A 58 1.01 -10.78 -11.68
CA ARG A 58 1.06 -11.27 -13.08
C ARG A 58 0.95 -12.81 -13.25
N VAL A 59 0.98 -13.59 -12.18
CA VAL A 59 1.07 -15.07 -12.19
C VAL A 59 -0.18 -15.76 -11.61
N ARG A 60 -1.13 -15.01 -11.02
CA ARG A 60 -2.29 -15.60 -10.34
C ARG A 60 -3.54 -15.58 -11.20
N LEU A 61 -4.48 -16.50 -10.93
CA LEU A 61 -5.84 -16.43 -11.47
C LEU A 61 -6.46 -15.07 -11.12
N SER A 62 -7.05 -14.43 -12.11
CA SER A 62 -7.85 -13.22 -11.98
C SER A 62 -9.21 -13.50 -11.33
N TYR A 63 -9.89 -12.46 -10.87
CA TYR A 63 -11.23 -12.59 -10.33
C TYR A 63 -12.21 -13.14 -11.37
N ARG A 64 -12.10 -12.71 -12.63
CA ARG A 64 -12.93 -13.20 -13.73
C ARG A 64 -12.71 -14.70 -13.99
N GLU A 65 -11.46 -15.15 -13.99
CA GLU A 65 -11.16 -16.59 -14.10
C GLU A 65 -11.74 -17.37 -12.90
N ARG A 66 -11.69 -16.82 -11.68
CA ARG A 66 -12.31 -17.46 -10.51
C ARG A 66 -13.83 -17.57 -10.64
N CYS A 67 -14.51 -16.53 -11.12
CA CYS A 67 -15.96 -16.57 -11.38
C CYS A 67 -16.28 -17.65 -12.42
N ARG A 68 -15.49 -17.72 -13.50
CA ARG A 68 -15.65 -18.74 -14.54
C ARG A 68 -15.44 -20.16 -14.01
N ILE A 69 -14.52 -20.38 -13.07
CA ILE A 69 -14.33 -21.66 -12.38
C ILE A 69 -15.57 -22.04 -11.55
N GLU A 70 -16.21 -21.08 -10.88
CA GLU A 70 -17.43 -21.29 -10.11
C GLU A 70 -18.60 -21.68 -11.03
N ASP A 71 -18.88 -20.88 -12.06
CA ASP A 71 -19.97 -21.11 -13.01
C ASP A 71 -19.87 -22.50 -13.68
N LEU A 72 -18.69 -22.84 -14.19
CA LEU A 72 -18.45 -24.12 -14.86
C LEU A 72 -18.46 -25.29 -13.88
N GLY A 73 -18.00 -25.08 -12.64
CA GLY A 73 -18.06 -26.06 -11.58
C GLY A 73 -19.50 -26.39 -11.18
N ASP A 74 -20.36 -25.39 -11.05
CA ASP A 74 -21.80 -25.57 -10.79
C ASP A 74 -22.53 -26.20 -11.97
N ALA A 75 -22.08 -25.96 -13.21
CA ALA A 75 -22.54 -26.65 -14.41
C ALA A 75 -22.02 -28.11 -14.55
N GLY A 76 -21.24 -28.61 -13.58
CA GLY A 76 -20.75 -29.99 -13.56
C GLY A 76 -19.54 -30.28 -14.45
N TRP A 77 -18.83 -29.26 -14.93
CA TRP A 77 -17.66 -29.45 -15.79
C TRP A 77 -16.49 -30.08 -15.03
N THR A 78 -15.71 -30.92 -15.73
CA THR A 78 -14.50 -31.51 -15.16
C THR A 78 -13.38 -30.46 -15.03
N GLN A 79 -12.49 -30.65 -14.06
CA GLN A 79 -11.35 -29.74 -13.85
C GLN A 79 -10.47 -29.58 -15.11
N ALA A 80 -10.33 -30.65 -15.89
CA ALA A 80 -9.58 -30.63 -17.15
C ALA A 80 -10.29 -29.81 -18.25
N ALA A 81 -11.62 -29.83 -18.28
CA ALA A 81 -12.40 -29.01 -19.22
C ALA A 81 -12.35 -27.52 -18.86
N ILE A 82 -12.47 -27.20 -17.57
CA ILE A 82 -12.33 -25.82 -17.06
C ILE A 82 -10.93 -25.28 -17.37
N ALA A 83 -9.89 -26.10 -17.19
CA ALA A 83 -8.51 -25.71 -17.48
C ALA A 83 -8.31 -25.37 -18.97
N ARG A 84 -8.90 -26.17 -19.87
CA ARG A 84 -8.87 -25.91 -21.32
C ARG A 84 -9.65 -24.64 -21.70
N ASP A 85 -10.85 -24.41 -21.15
CA ASP A 85 -11.64 -23.18 -21.38
C ASP A 85 -10.86 -21.91 -20.99
N LEU A 86 -10.12 -21.98 -19.88
CA LEU A 86 -9.35 -20.84 -19.36
C LEU A 86 -7.94 -20.70 -19.93
N GLY A 87 -7.48 -21.65 -20.77
CA GLY A 87 -6.08 -21.68 -21.23
C GLY A 87 -5.07 -21.83 -20.08
N ARG A 88 -5.43 -22.56 -19.02
CA ARG A 88 -4.60 -22.78 -17.82
C ARG A 88 -4.23 -24.25 -17.67
N SER A 89 -3.19 -24.54 -16.88
CA SER A 89 -2.86 -25.93 -16.56
C SER A 89 -3.91 -26.54 -15.63
N PRO A 90 -4.27 -27.83 -15.81
CA PRO A 90 -5.18 -28.53 -14.90
C PRO A 90 -4.73 -28.48 -13.43
N SER A 91 -3.41 -28.53 -13.20
CA SER A 91 -2.83 -28.39 -11.86
C SER A 91 -3.07 -27.01 -11.23
N THR A 92 -3.29 -25.95 -12.01
CA THR A 92 -3.67 -24.63 -11.50
C THR A 92 -5.09 -24.67 -10.93
N ILE A 93 -6.03 -25.22 -11.71
CA ILE A 93 -7.43 -25.35 -11.30
C ILE A 93 -7.56 -26.28 -10.09
N SER A 94 -6.89 -27.42 -10.11
CA SER A 94 -6.87 -28.38 -9.00
C SER A 94 -6.37 -27.73 -7.69
N ARG A 95 -5.25 -27.01 -7.74
CA ARG A 95 -4.71 -26.31 -6.54
C ARG A 95 -5.64 -25.20 -6.05
N GLU A 96 -6.31 -24.47 -6.94
CA GLU A 96 -7.26 -23.43 -6.56
C GLU A 96 -8.48 -24.04 -5.85
N LEU A 97 -9.09 -25.05 -6.45
CA LEU A 97 -10.25 -25.76 -5.89
C LEU A 97 -9.90 -26.43 -4.55
N ALA A 98 -8.75 -27.10 -4.45
CA ALA A 98 -8.30 -27.73 -3.21
C ALA A 98 -8.07 -26.73 -2.08
N ARG A 99 -7.50 -25.56 -2.39
CA ARG A 99 -7.24 -24.50 -1.39
C ARG A 99 -8.54 -23.87 -0.86
N HIS A 100 -9.57 -23.75 -1.70
CA HIS A 100 -10.78 -23.01 -1.38
C HIS A 100 -12.04 -23.86 -1.18
N ARG A 101 -11.92 -25.19 -1.15
CA ARG A 101 -13.01 -26.15 -0.86
C ARG A 101 -13.53 -26.15 0.58
N ARG A 102 -13.25 -25.12 1.38
CA ARG A 102 -13.68 -25.06 2.78
C ARG A 102 -14.92 -24.18 2.95
N CYS A 103 -16.08 -24.80 2.86
CA CYS A 103 -17.36 -24.30 3.37
C CYS A 103 -18.18 -25.51 3.85
N ARG A 104 -19.13 -25.29 4.76
CA ARG A 104 -20.05 -26.32 5.30
C ARG A 104 -20.79 -27.10 4.20
N ASP A 105 -20.90 -26.49 3.02
CA ASP A 105 -21.62 -27.01 1.86
C ASP A 105 -20.68 -27.59 0.76
N GLY A 106 -19.36 -27.57 0.96
CA GLY A 106 -18.36 -28.15 0.04
C GLY A 106 -18.19 -27.47 -1.32
N ARG A 107 -18.97 -26.41 -1.62
CA ARG A 107 -18.92 -25.66 -2.88
C ARG A 107 -17.75 -24.67 -2.95
N TYR A 108 -17.23 -24.48 -4.16
CA TYR A 108 -16.25 -23.43 -4.46
C TYR A 108 -16.98 -22.10 -4.68
N ARG A 109 -16.52 -21.01 -4.05
CA ARG A 109 -17.05 -19.65 -4.27
C ARG A 109 -15.94 -18.69 -4.70
N ALA A 110 -16.11 -18.03 -5.83
CA ALA A 110 -15.10 -17.14 -6.42
C ALA A 110 -14.78 -15.95 -5.51
N ASP A 111 -15.80 -15.35 -4.90
CA ASP A 111 -15.65 -14.21 -3.98
C ASP A 111 -14.78 -14.57 -2.77
N HIS A 112 -14.98 -15.76 -2.20
CA HIS A 112 -14.21 -16.23 -1.06
C HIS A 112 -12.77 -16.55 -1.46
N ALA A 113 -12.58 -17.25 -2.58
CA ALA A 113 -11.26 -17.56 -3.12
C ALA A 113 -10.46 -16.28 -3.44
N GLN A 114 -11.10 -15.28 -4.03
CA GLN A 114 -10.50 -13.98 -4.30
C GLN A 114 -10.12 -13.25 -3.02
N SER A 115 -11.02 -13.17 -2.05
CA SER A 115 -10.74 -12.51 -0.76
C SER A 115 -9.57 -13.16 -0.03
N GLN A 116 -9.51 -14.49 0.03
CA GLN A 116 -8.38 -15.21 0.63
C GLN A 116 -7.09 -14.98 -0.15
N ALA A 117 -7.13 -15.05 -1.49
CA ALA A 117 -5.96 -14.80 -2.33
C ALA A 117 -5.42 -13.36 -2.14
N ASP A 118 -6.30 -12.37 -2.00
CA ASP A 118 -5.95 -10.99 -1.68
C ASP A 118 -5.34 -10.87 -0.28
N GLU A 119 -5.86 -11.58 0.71
CA GLU A 119 -5.31 -11.62 2.07
C GLU A 119 -3.91 -12.24 2.09
N ASP A 120 -3.72 -13.39 1.44
CA ASP A 120 -2.43 -14.09 1.35
C ASP A 120 -1.40 -13.27 0.57
N ALA A 121 -1.84 -12.57 -0.48
CA ALA A 121 -0.99 -11.69 -1.28
C ALA A 121 -0.42 -10.51 -0.46
N ARG A 122 -1.10 -10.08 0.62
CA ARG A 122 -0.60 -9.01 1.50
C ARG A 122 0.72 -9.36 2.17
N ARG A 123 1.06 -10.64 2.33
CA ARG A 123 2.27 -11.17 2.98
C ARG A 123 2.75 -10.28 4.15
N PRO A 124 1.91 -10.06 5.18
CA PRO A 124 2.23 -9.10 6.22
C PRO A 124 3.43 -9.59 7.03
N LYS A 125 4.58 -8.94 6.87
CA LYS A 125 5.71 -9.11 7.79
C LYS A 125 5.37 -8.40 9.09
N ARG A 126 5.65 -9.02 10.25
CA ARG A 126 5.56 -8.33 11.54
C ARG A 126 6.42 -7.06 11.48
N ALA A 127 5.84 -5.92 11.83
CA ALA A 127 6.56 -4.65 11.77
C ALA A 127 7.70 -4.64 12.80
N LYS A 128 8.86 -4.06 12.43
CA LYS A 128 10.06 -4.04 13.28
C LYS A 128 9.83 -3.43 14.67
N LEU A 129 8.99 -2.39 14.76
CA LEU A 129 8.62 -1.77 16.04
C LEU A 129 7.64 -2.61 16.88
N VAL A 130 7.00 -3.61 16.29
CA VAL A 130 6.16 -4.58 17.03
C VAL A 130 7.02 -5.71 17.57
N SER A 131 7.98 -6.22 16.78
CA SER A 131 8.87 -7.30 17.19
C SER A 131 9.97 -6.84 18.16
N ASN A 132 10.61 -5.69 17.90
CA ASN A 132 11.70 -5.18 18.72
C ASN A 132 11.18 -4.15 19.75
N LEU A 133 10.99 -4.61 20.98
CA LEU A 133 10.46 -3.78 22.07
C LEU A 133 11.45 -2.73 22.58
N ARG A 134 12.76 -2.97 22.43
CA ARG A 134 13.84 -2.04 22.84
C ARG A 134 13.87 -0.85 21.87
N LEU A 135 13.90 -1.13 20.57
CA LEU A 135 13.78 -0.12 19.53
C LEU A 135 12.49 0.69 19.67
N ARG A 136 11.35 0.02 19.92
CA ARG A 136 10.07 0.69 20.15
C ARG A 136 10.13 1.72 21.29
N ARG A 137 10.75 1.36 22.42
CA ARG A 137 10.91 2.26 23.56
C ARG A 137 11.76 3.46 23.17
N ALA A 138 12.94 3.23 22.57
CA ALA A 138 13.82 4.31 22.12
C ALA A 138 13.13 5.30 21.17
N VAL A 139 12.39 4.79 20.18
CA VAL A 139 11.61 5.65 19.25
C VAL A 139 10.52 6.42 20.00
N ARG A 140 9.76 5.77 20.87
CA ARG A 140 8.69 6.40 21.65
C ARG A 140 9.23 7.52 22.54
N ASP A 141 10.33 7.29 23.23
CA ASP A 141 10.87 8.24 24.20
C ASP A 141 11.45 9.47 23.47
N ARG A 142 12.09 9.27 22.31
CA ARG A 142 12.51 10.38 21.45
C ARG A 142 11.34 11.16 20.85
N LEU A 143 10.26 10.48 20.46
CA LEU A 143 9.04 11.18 20.01
C LEU A 143 8.46 12.04 21.13
N ARG A 144 8.44 11.57 22.38
CA ARG A 144 7.97 12.37 23.53
C ARG A 144 8.83 13.61 23.78
N ASN A 145 10.11 13.55 23.43
CA ASN A 145 11.04 14.68 23.44
C ASN A 145 10.93 15.55 22.17
N ASN A 146 9.85 15.44 21.41
CA ASN A 146 9.54 16.22 20.21
C ASN A 146 10.59 16.12 19.09
N HIS A 147 11.36 15.03 19.04
CA HIS A 147 12.22 14.74 17.90
C HIS A 147 11.39 14.34 16.68
N SER A 148 11.72 14.88 15.51
CA SER A 148 11.12 14.44 14.24
C SER A 148 11.54 12.99 13.89
N PRO A 149 10.71 12.23 13.17
CA PRO A 149 11.06 10.88 12.70
C PRO A 149 12.40 10.81 11.96
N GLU A 150 12.76 11.83 11.18
CA GLU A 150 14.04 11.97 10.49
C GLU A 150 15.20 12.10 11.48
N GLN A 151 15.07 12.97 12.49
CA GLN A 151 16.06 13.11 13.57
C GLN A 151 16.22 11.80 14.35
N ILE A 152 15.12 11.12 14.65
CA ILE A 152 15.15 9.83 15.37
C ILE A 152 15.91 8.79 14.55
N SER A 153 15.59 8.66 13.26
CA SER A 153 16.23 7.68 12.37
C SER A 153 17.74 7.90 12.28
N ARG A 154 18.18 9.16 12.14
CA ARG A 154 19.60 9.51 12.14
C ARG A 154 20.25 9.20 13.48
N ARG A 155 19.65 9.68 14.58
CA ARG A 155 20.23 9.55 15.92
C ARG A 155 20.37 8.10 16.37
N LEU A 156 19.43 7.23 15.98
CA LEU A 156 19.53 5.79 16.25
C LEU A 156 20.73 5.12 15.56
N ARG A 157 21.19 5.63 14.43
CA ARG A 157 22.43 5.13 13.79
C ARG A 157 23.68 5.58 14.55
N GLU A 158 23.65 6.80 15.09
CA GLU A 158 24.75 7.35 15.89
C GLU A 158 24.87 6.68 17.26
N ASP A 159 23.74 6.47 17.96
CA ASP A 159 23.77 5.90 19.32
C ASP A 159 24.01 4.38 19.32
N PHE A 160 23.73 3.69 18.20
CA PHE A 160 23.81 2.23 18.08
C PHE A 160 24.56 1.81 16.79
N PRO A 161 25.82 2.23 16.58
CA PRO A 161 26.52 2.00 15.31
C PRO A 161 26.76 0.51 15.01
N ASP A 162 26.86 -0.33 16.04
CA ASP A 162 27.14 -1.76 15.91
C ASP A 162 25.89 -2.66 16.04
N ASP A 163 24.70 -2.06 16.20
CA ASP A 163 23.44 -2.78 16.38
C ASP A 163 22.40 -2.38 15.30
N PRO A 164 22.44 -3.00 14.11
CA PRO A 164 21.49 -2.74 13.04
C PRO A 164 20.03 -3.04 13.40
N GLU A 165 19.77 -3.88 14.43
CA GLU A 165 18.43 -4.14 14.92
C GLU A 165 17.81 -2.91 15.60
N MET A 166 18.64 -1.97 16.08
CA MET A 166 18.21 -0.68 16.61
C MET A 166 18.00 0.39 15.53
N TRP A 167 18.26 0.09 14.26
CA TRP A 167 18.06 1.04 13.17
C TRP A 167 16.66 0.95 12.56
N VAL A 168 16.07 2.11 12.27
CA VAL A 168 14.76 2.20 11.61
C VAL A 168 14.71 3.44 10.72
N SER A 169 14.05 3.33 9.56
CA SER A 169 13.83 4.48 8.69
C SER A 169 12.72 5.39 9.23
N HIS A 170 12.84 6.70 8.98
CA HIS A 170 11.81 7.67 9.33
C HIS A 170 10.45 7.35 8.68
N GLU A 171 10.44 6.80 7.46
CA GLU A 171 9.23 6.31 6.79
C GLU A 171 8.56 5.17 7.59
N THR A 172 9.32 4.28 8.22
CA THR A 172 8.76 3.22 9.07
C THR A 172 8.13 3.80 10.33
N ILE A 173 8.76 4.82 10.94
CA ILE A 173 8.21 5.54 12.10
C ILE A 173 6.88 6.22 11.70
N TYR A 174 6.84 6.94 10.57
CA TYR A 174 5.61 7.55 10.07
C TYR A 174 4.51 6.51 9.81
N GLN A 175 4.83 5.40 9.16
CA GLN A 175 3.85 4.34 8.92
C GLN A 175 3.31 3.75 10.22
N SER A 176 4.14 3.58 11.26
CA SER A 176 3.67 3.10 12.57
C SER A 176 2.86 4.14 13.35
N LEU A 177 3.00 5.43 13.08
CA LEU A 177 2.17 6.48 13.66
C LEU A 177 0.81 6.64 12.97
N TYR A 178 0.79 6.54 11.63
CA TYR A 178 -0.42 6.79 10.84
C TYR A 178 -1.24 5.52 10.56
N VAL A 179 -0.61 4.37 10.32
CA VAL A 179 -1.30 3.13 9.94
C VAL A 179 -1.67 2.34 11.20
N GLN A 180 -2.93 2.46 11.63
CA GLN A 180 -3.42 1.81 12.86
C GLN A 180 -3.24 0.28 12.86
N SER A 181 -3.40 -0.36 11.70
CA SER A 181 -3.25 -1.82 11.55
C SER A 181 -1.80 -2.31 11.60
N ARG A 182 -0.80 -1.42 11.43
CA ARG A 182 0.63 -1.80 11.46
C ARG A 182 1.13 -1.99 12.88
N GLY A 183 0.56 -1.26 13.84
CA GLY A 183 0.92 -1.34 15.25
C GLY A 183 2.32 -0.84 15.59
N GLY A 184 2.71 -1.03 16.85
CA GLY A 184 4.04 -0.71 17.37
C GLY A 184 4.16 0.68 17.99
N LEU A 185 3.39 1.68 17.57
CA LEU A 185 3.33 2.99 18.23
C LEU A 185 1.88 3.39 18.51
N LYS A 186 1.66 4.11 19.61
CA LYS A 186 0.33 4.63 19.94
C LYS A 186 0.04 5.88 19.11
N ARG A 187 -1.20 5.99 18.62
CA ARG A 187 -1.64 7.14 17.79
C ARG A 187 -1.53 8.48 18.50
N GLU A 188 -1.61 8.49 19.84
CA GLU A 188 -1.41 9.69 20.66
C GLU A 188 -0.05 10.37 20.45
N LEU A 189 0.97 9.62 20.01
CA LEU A 189 2.31 10.15 19.78
C LEU A 189 2.38 11.13 18.60
N VAL A 190 1.36 11.15 17.73
CA VAL A 190 1.23 12.11 16.62
C VAL A 190 1.23 13.56 17.13
N LYS A 191 0.78 13.82 18.37
CA LYS A 191 0.78 15.15 18.99
C LYS A 191 2.16 15.78 19.14
N HIS A 192 3.21 14.94 19.17
CA HIS A 192 4.59 15.38 19.26
C HIS A 192 5.24 15.66 17.89
N LEU A 193 4.54 15.38 16.79
CA LEU A 193 4.97 15.81 15.47
C LEU A 193 4.66 17.30 15.30
N ARG A 194 5.58 18.04 14.68
CA ARG A 194 5.46 19.49 14.43
C ARG A 194 4.13 19.93 13.81
N THR A 195 3.55 19.08 12.95
CA THR A 195 2.30 19.40 12.24
C THR A 195 1.05 18.86 12.93
N GLY A 196 1.18 17.96 13.91
CA GLY A 196 0.05 17.35 14.65
C GLY A 196 -1.00 16.60 13.82
N ARG A 197 -0.78 16.40 12.51
CA ARG A 197 -1.81 15.89 11.59
C ARG A 197 -2.18 14.45 11.90
N ARG A 198 -3.48 14.15 11.95
CA ARG A 198 -4.01 12.80 12.22
C ARG A 198 -3.91 11.84 11.03
N LEU A 199 -3.56 12.36 9.84
CA LEU A 199 -3.44 11.67 8.57
C LEU A 199 -2.20 12.16 7.83
N ARG A 200 -1.60 11.28 7.04
CA ARG A 200 -0.53 11.68 6.12
C ARG A 200 -1.11 12.56 5.01
N LYS A 201 -0.47 13.72 4.77
CA LYS A 201 -0.79 14.56 3.61
C LYS A 201 -0.28 13.85 2.34
N PRO A 202 -1.11 13.66 1.30
CA PRO A 202 -0.62 13.18 0.02
C PRO A 202 0.35 14.19 -0.58
N HIS A 203 1.44 13.71 -1.18
CA HIS A 203 2.49 14.55 -1.77
C HIS A 203 2.17 14.98 -3.22
N ARG A 204 1.11 14.41 -3.81
CA ARG A 204 0.59 14.76 -5.13
C ARG A 204 -0.90 15.02 -4.99
N VAL A 205 -1.34 16.16 -5.51
CA VAL A 205 -2.75 16.52 -5.67
C VAL A 205 -3.01 16.60 -7.17
N ALA A 206 -4.13 16.05 -7.63
CA ALA A 206 -4.53 16.21 -9.03
C ALA A 206 -4.64 17.71 -9.35
N ASP A 207 -4.12 18.13 -10.51
CA ASP A 207 -4.11 19.52 -10.99
C ASP A 207 -3.26 20.54 -10.21
N GLU A 208 -2.48 20.11 -9.20
CA GLU A 208 -1.49 20.98 -8.56
C GLU A 208 -0.30 21.21 -9.51
N ARG A 209 -0.39 22.29 -10.28
CA ARG A 209 0.76 22.85 -11.00
C ARG A 209 1.70 23.43 -9.94
N ARG A 210 2.76 22.70 -9.59
CA ARG A 210 3.88 23.33 -8.85
C ARG A 210 4.35 24.50 -9.71
N GLY A 211 4.41 25.69 -9.12
CA GLY A 211 4.96 26.86 -9.80
C GLY A 211 6.30 26.48 -10.42
N ARG A 212 6.50 26.81 -11.70
CA ARG A 212 7.84 26.78 -12.29
C ARG A 212 8.71 27.72 -11.45
N ILE A 213 9.97 27.35 -11.26
CA ILE A 213 10.92 28.23 -10.57
C ILE A 213 10.87 29.58 -11.31
N PRO A 214 10.61 30.71 -10.62
CA PRO A 214 10.67 32.02 -11.25
C PRO A 214 12.02 32.17 -11.97
N ASP A 215 12.00 32.69 -13.20
CA ASP A 215 13.19 32.88 -14.04
C ASP A 215 13.94 31.57 -14.42
N MET A 216 13.23 30.44 -14.46
CA MET A 216 13.79 29.19 -14.99
C MET A 216 14.06 29.30 -16.49
N VAL A 217 15.33 29.45 -16.85
CA VAL A 217 15.81 29.35 -18.24
C VAL A 217 15.58 27.93 -18.75
N ASN A 218 14.92 27.80 -19.90
CA ASN A 218 14.72 26.49 -20.50
C ASN A 218 16.07 25.90 -20.95
N ILE A 219 16.25 24.59 -20.91
CA ILE A 219 17.46 23.95 -21.48
C ILE A 219 17.59 24.31 -22.98
N SER A 220 16.47 24.51 -23.68
CA SER A 220 16.45 24.98 -25.07
C SER A 220 16.93 26.43 -25.26
N GLU A 221 16.93 27.24 -24.21
CA GLU A 221 17.39 28.64 -24.21
C GLU A 221 18.83 28.76 -23.71
N ARG A 222 19.51 27.64 -23.47
CA ARG A 222 20.92 27.66 -23.06
C ARG A 222 21.77 28.27 -24.18
N PRO A 223 22.79 29.10 -23.86
CA PRO A 223 23.74 29.55 -24.86
C PRO A 223 24.43 28.37 -25.55
N PRO A 224 24.65 28.41 -26.86
CA PRO A 224 25.31 27.34 -27.61
C PRO A 224 26.75 27.07 -27.12
N THR A 225 27.39 28.07 -26.51
CA THR A 225 28.72 27.96 -25.88
C THR A 225 28.78 26.91 -24.75
N VAL A 226 27.63 26.50 -24.20
CA VAL A 226 27.51 25.42 -23.22
C VAL A 226 27.70 24.04 -23.86
N GLU A 227 27.27 23.86 -25.11
CA GLU A 227 27.47 22.62 -25.87
C GLU A 227 28.92 22.42 -26.29
N ASP A 228 29.61 23.51 -26.60
CA ASP A 228 31.01 23.49 -27.05
C ASP A 228 31.98 23.06 -25.94
N ARG A 229 31.58 23.13 -24.67
CA ARG A 229 32.40 22.78 -23.48
C ARG A 229 33.80 23.43 -23.48
N ALA A 230 33.97 24.52 -24.23
CA ALA A 230 35.27 25.15 -24.46
C ALA A 230 35.70 26.05 -23.29
N VAL A 231 34.79 26.36 -22.36
CA VAL A 231 35.05 27.21 -21.20
C VAL A 231 35.09 26.37 -19.92
N PRO A 232 36.10 26.56 -19.05
CA PRO A 232 36.11 25.99 -17.70
C PRO A 232 34.83 26.40 -16.94
N GLY A 233 33.99 25.42 -16.62
CA GLY A 233 32.65 25.63 -16.03
C GLY A 233 31.54 24.87 -16.77
N HIS A 234 31.75 24.50 -18.04
CA HIS A 234 30.82 23.67 -18.84
C HIS A 234 31.18 22.17 -18.82
N TRP A 235 32.18 21.78 -18.02
CA TRP A 235 32.59 20.37 -17.88
C TRP A 235 31.77 19.71 -16.79
N GLU A 236 30.87 18.81 -17.18
CA GLU A 236 30.27 17.87 -16.24
C GLU A 236 31.28 16.73 -16.00
N SER A 237 31.78 16.61 -14.76
CA SER A 237 32.59 15.46 -14.35
C SER A 237 31.82 14.17 -14.62
N GLN A 238 32.37 13.28 -15.45
CA GLN A 238 31.85 11.93 -15.66
C GLN A 238 32.07 11.05 -14.42
#